data_AF-A0A3D4I0U4-F1
#
_entry.id   AF-A0A3D4I0U4-F1
#
_cell.length_a   1.000
_cell.length_b   1.000
_cell.length_c   1.000
_cell.angle_alpha   90.00
_cell.angle_beta   90.00
_cell.angle_gamma   90.00
#
_symmetry.space_group_name_H-M   'P 1'
#
loop_
_entity.id
_entity.type
_entity.pdbx_description
1 polymer ?
#
loop_
_entity_poly.entity_id
_entity_poly.type
_entity_poly.pdbx_seq_one_letter_code
_entity_poly.pdbx_strand_id
1 'polypeptide(L)'
;MKAYEKVGWLDHVVDNDTGEVIQKGTPLSQTNLGKMDNGIFEVTQTTIDQEAQIADAQKEIKVLKDATLNNMVNNVFLKNFDTVDSVAITSGIYDPVARKIYV
;
A
#
# COMPACT_ATOMS: atom_id res chain seq x y z
N MET A 1 0.21 4.96 -3.61
CA MET A 1 0.99 4.82 -4.87
C MET A 1 0.39 3.71 -5.77
N LYS A 2 0.58 3.71 -7.12
CA LYS A 2 0.09 2.63 -8.00
C LYS A 2 1.08 1.45 -7.99
N ALA A 3 0.58 0.21 -7.97
CA ALA A 3 1.39 -1.00 -8.08
C ALA A 3 2.14 -1.05 -9.42
N TYR A 4 3.39 -1.51 -9.39
CA TYR A 4 4.21 -1.67 -10.59
C TYR A 4 3.87 -2.96 -11.31
N GLU A 5 3.63 -2.87 -12.62
CA GLU A 5 3.42 -4.02 -13.50
C GLU A 5 4.73 -4.36 -14.20
N LYS A 6 5.20 -5.60 -14.06
CA LYS A 6 6.46 -6.06 -14.64
C LYS A 6 6.38 -6.03 -16.16
N VAL A 7 7.46 -5.57 -16.79
CA VAL A 7 7.54 -5.42 -18.25
C VAL A 7 7.79 -6.75 -18.95
N GLY A 8 8.48 -7.70 -18.31
CA GLY A 8 8.66 -9.05 -18.87
C GLY A 8 9.57 -9.09 -20.09
N TRP A 9 10.80 -8.57 -19.94
CA TRP A 9 11.79 -8.47 -21.02
C TRP A 9 12.14 -9.81 -21.68
N LEU A 10 12.33 -9.81 -23.00
CA LEU A 10 12.70 -10.94 -23.86
C LEU A 10 14.03 -10.65 -24.58
N ASP A 11 14.91 -11.66 -24.68
CA ASP A 11 16.26 -11.51 -25.26
C ASP A 11 16.25 -11.49 -26.80
N HIS A 12 15.22 -12.07 -27.40
CA HIS A 12 15.00 -12.13 -28.84
C HIS A 12 13.52 -12.40 -29.12
N VAL A 13 13.01 -11.91 -30.25
CA VAL A 13 11.65 -12.19 -30.71
C VAL A 13 11.72 -13.29 -31.76
N VAL A 14 11.01 -14.38 -31.53
CA VAL A 14 10.92 -15.55 -32.42
C VAL A 14 9.53 -15.61 -33.02
N ASP A 15 9.44 -15.95 -34.31
CA ASP A 15 8.18 -16.31 -34.94
C ASP A 15 7.66 -17.64 -34.37
N ASN A 16 6.42 -17.66 -33.87
CA ASN A 16 5.83 -18.82 -33.22
C ASN A 16 5.60 -20.01 -34.18
N ASP A 17 5.52 -19.75 -35.49
CA ASP A 17 5.22 -20.79 -36.49
C ASP A 17 6.48 -21.36 -37.19
N THR A 18 7.55 -20.57 -37.30
CA THR A 18 8.75 -20.93 -38.08
C THR A 18 10.02 -21.08 -37.24
N GLY A 19 10.02 -20.61 -35.98
CA GLY A 19 11.19 -20.64 -35.12
C GLY A 19 12.31 -19.69 -35.57
N GLU A 20 12.07 -18.86 -36.58
CA GLU A 20 13.04 -17.88 -37.07
C GLU A 20 13.12 -16.68 -36.12
N VAL A 21 14.35 -16.22 -35.84
CA VAL A 21 14.59 -15.07 -34.97
C VAL A 21 14.37 -13.78 -35.78
N ILE A 22 13.21 -13.15 -35.62
CA ILE A 22 12.81 -11.92 -36.31
C ILE A 22 13.68 -10.74 -35.85
N GLN A 23 14.11 -10.74 -34.58
CA GLN A 23 14.93 -9.68 -34.02
C GLN A 23 15.93 -10.23 -33.00
N LYS A 24 17.22 -10.01 -33.24
CA LYS A 24 18.30 -10.25 -32.27
C LYS A 24 18.37 -9.07 -31.31
N GLY A 25 18.27 -9.34 -30.00
CA GLY A 25 18.36 -8.29 -28.97
C GLY A 25 19.67 -7.50 -29.01
N THR A 26 19.64 -6.29 -28.45
CA THR A 26 20.83 -5.48 -28.19
C THR A 26 21.64 -6.06 -27.02
N PRO A 27 22.91 -5.64 -26.78
CA PRO A 27 23.79 -6.26 -25.78
C PRO A 27 23.31 -6.20 -24.32
N LEU A 28 22.19 -5.52 -24.04
CA LEU A 28 21.52 -5.60 -22.75
C LEU A 28 20.81 -6.95 -22.66
N SER A 29 21.43 -7.88 -21.96
CA SER A 29 20.87 -9.21 -21.75
C SER A 29 19.53 -9.14 -21.01
N GLN A 30 18.58 -9.99 -21.42
CA GLN A 30 17.31 -10.20 -20.74
C GLN A 30 17.49 -10.37 -19.22
N THR A 31 18.55 -11.07 -18.81
CA THR A 31 18.89 -11.30 -17.41
C THR A 31 19.11 -10.01 -16.63
N ASN A 32 19.80 -9.02 -17.19
CA ASN A 32 20.08 -7.75 -16.51
C ASN A 32 18.83 -6.87 -16.43
N LEU A 33 18.05 -6.82 -17.51
CA LEU A 33 16.78 -6.07 -17.55
C LEU A 33 15.73 -6.69 -16.61
N GLY A 34 15.65 -8.02 -16.55
CA GLY A 34 14.77 -8.73 -15.62
C GLY A 34 15.12 -8.52 -14.15
N LYS A 35 16.41 -8.43 -13.81
CA LYS A 35 16.85 -8.07 -12.44
C LYS A 35 16.41 -6.65 -12.06
N MET A 36 16.52 -5.69 -12.99
CA MET A 36 16.06 -4.32 -12.74
C MET A 36 14.53 -4.26 -12.61
N ASP A 37 13.79 -4.96 -13.47
CA ASP A 37 12.33 -5.07 -13.42
C ASP A 37 11.85 -5.66 -12.08
N ASN A 38 12.52 -6.70 -11.59
CA ASN A 38 12.26 -7.26 -10.26
C ASN A 38 12.58 -6.28 -9.13
N GLY A 39 13.72 -5.58 -9.19
CA GLY A 39 14.09 -4.60 -8.17
C GLY A 39 13.08 -3.44 -8.08
N ILE A 40 12.61 -2.94 -9.23
CA ILE A 40 11.59 -1.88 -9.27
C ILE A 40 10.27 -2.38 -8.67
N PHE A 41 9.86 -3.61 -9.03
CA PHE A 41 8.67 -4.22 -8.47
C PHE A 41 8.74 -4.34 -6.94
N GLU A 42 9.82 -4.89 -6.41
CA GLU A 42 10.02 -5.10 -4.97
C GLU A 42 10.06 -3.78 -4.19
N VAL A 43 10.78 -2.78 -4.69
CA VAL A 43 10.86 -1.45 -4.06
C VAL A 43 9.50 -0.75 -4.09
N THR A 44 8.78 -0.85 -5.20
CA THR A 44 7.44 -0.22 -5.31
C THR A 44 6.46 -0.87 -4.34
N GLN A 45 6.46 -2.21 -4.25
CA GLN A 45 5.59 -2.92 -3.30
C GLN A 45 5.94 -2.55 -1.85
N THR A 46 7.23 -2.58 -1.51
CA THR A 46 7.70 -2.22 -0.16
C THR A 46 7.32 -0.79 0.19
N THR A 47 7.41 0.14 -0.77
CA THR A 47 7.07 1.55 -0.57
C THR A 47 5.56 1.73 -0.33
N ILE A 48 4.71 1.00 -1.04
CA ILE A 48 3.26 0.99 -0.81
C ILE A 48 2.94 0.50 0.60
N ASP A 49 3.56 -0.60 1.03
CA ASP A 49 3.34 -1.18 2.35
C ASP A 49 3.82 -0.23 3.46
N GLN A 50 4.96 0.43 3.26
CA GLN A 50 5.49 1.46 4.16
C GLN A 50 4.60 2.70 4.21
N GLU A 51 4.05 3.16 3.08
CA GLU A 51 3.11 4.28 3.01
C GLU A 51 1.88 4.00 3.89
N ALA A 52 1.33 2.78 3.84
CA ALA A 52 0.21 2.37 4.69
C ALA A 52 0.58 2.34 6.19
N GLN A 53 1.72 1.75 6.55
CA GLN A 53 2.20 1.69 7.94
C GLN A 53 2.46 3.09 8.53
N ILE A 54 3.05 3.99 7.75
CA ILE A 54 3.31 5.37 8.17
C ILE A 54 1.98 6.11 8.36
N ALA A 55 1.01 5.95 7.47
CA ALA A 55 -0.30 6.58 7.62
C ALA A 55 -1.01 6.13 8.90
N ASP A 56 -0.91 4.84 9.26
CA ASP A 56 -1.48 4.33 10.50
C ASP A 56 -0.73 4.85 11.74
N ALA A 57 0.60 4.84 11.74
CA ALA A 57 1.40 5.41 12.82
C ALA A 57 1.14 6.92 13.02
N GLN A 58 0.93 7.67 11.93
CA GLN A 58 0.59 9.09 12.00
C GLN A 58 -0.78 9.33 12.66
N LYS A 59 -1.78 8.47 12.39
CA LYS A 59 -3.09 8.54 13.07
C LYS A 59 -2.92 8.30 14.56
N GLU A 60 -2.13 7.29 14.95
CA GLU A 60 -1.87 6.96 16.34
C GLU A 60 -1.19 8.11 17.08
N ILE A 61 -0.11 8.65 16.51
CA ILE A 61 0.60 9.80 17.07
C ILE A 61 -0.33 11.01 17.23
N LYS A 62 -1.19 11.27 16.24
CA LYS A 62 -2.14 12.39 16.32
C LYS A 62 -3.09 12.23 17.50
N VAL A 63 -3.69 11.05 17.67
CA VAL A 63 -4.62 10.79 18.77
C VAL A 63 -3.92 10.90 20.13
N LEU A 64 -2.71 10.35 20.26
CA LEU A 64 -1.92 10.45 21.49
C LEU A 64 -1.53 11.90 21.79
N LYS A 65 -1.18 12.68 20.76
CA LYS A 65 -0.88 14.11 20.90
C LYS A 65 -2.11 14.89 21.36
N ASP A 66 -3.26 14.66 20.74
CA ASP A 66 -4.51 15.31 21.13
C ASP A 66 -4.92 14.91 22.56
N ALA A 67 -4.78 13.64 22.94
CA ALA A 67 -5.03 13.18 24.30
C ALA A 67 -4.10 13.84 25.33
N THR A 68 -2.82 13.97 25.01
CA THR A 68 -1.82 14.62 25.88
C THR A 68 -2.13 16.11 26.05
N LEU A 69 -2.46 16.81 24.97
CA LEU A 69 -2.80 18.24 25.00
C LEU A 69 -4.09 18.52 25.79
N ASN A 70 -5.05 17.60 25.77
CA ASN A 70 -6.32 17.73 26.49
C ASN A 70 -6.30 17.09 27.89
N ASN A 71 -5.12 16.68 28.40
CA ASN A 71 -4.95 16.01 29.69
C ASN A 71 -5.84 14.77 29.87
N MET A 72 -6.10 14.06 28.77
CA MET A 72 -6.95 12.86 28.71
C MET A 72 -6.07 11.60 28.62
N VAL A 73 -5.04 11.54 29.47
CA VAL A 73 -3.93 10.57 29.37
C VAL A 73 -4.36 9.14 29.75
N ASN A 74 -5.52 8.96 30.39
CA ASN A 74 -6.09 7.67 30.77
C ASN A 74 -7.29 7.31 29.87
N ASN A 75 -7.40 6.02 29.51
CA ASN A 75 -8.51 5.42 28.75
C ASN A 75 -8.63 5.82 27.27
N VAL A 76 -7.51 6.05 26.58
CA VAL A 76 -7.48 6.24 25.13
C VAL A 76 -7.09 4.93 24.45
N PHE A 77 -8.01 4.36 23.67
CA PHE A 77 -7.80 3.11 22.94
C PHE A 77 -7.92 3.38 21.43
N LEU A 78 -6.97 2.85 20.66
CA LEU A 78 -7.03 2.84 19.20
C LEU A 78 -7.29 1.43 18.70
N LYS A 79 -8.30 1.30 17.83
CA LYS A 79 -8.59 0.06 17.11
C LYS A 79 -9.01 0.41 15.69
N ASN A 80 -8.28 -0.14 14.73
CA ASN A 80 -8.68 -0.11 13.33
C ASN A 80 -9.71 -1.22 13.10
N PHE A 81 -10.84 -0.85 12.49
CA PHE A 81 -11.88 -1.77 12.04
C PHE A 81 -11.91 -1.78 10.52
N ASP A 82 -12.27 -2.93 9.92
CA ASP A 82 -12.31 -3.08 8.46
C ASP A 82 -13.47 -2.29 7.84
N THR A 83 -14.59 -2.13 8.56
CA THR A 83 -15.77 -1.36 8.13
C THR A 83 -16.43 -0.62 9.29
N VAL A 84 -17.19 0.43 8.98
CA VAL A 84 -17.97 1.19 9.99
C VAL A 84 -19.08 0.36 10.63
N ASP A 85 -19.56 -0.68 9.94
CA ASP A 85 -20.58 -1.62 10.45
C ASP A 85 -20.00 -2.62 11.47
N SER A 86 -18.68 -2.63 11.67
CA SER A 86 -18.00 -3.51 12.63
C SER A 86 -18.27 -3.14 14.09
N VAL A 87 -18.92 -1.99 14.34
CA VAL A 87 -19.15 -1.44 15.69
C VAL A 87 -20.65 -1.26 15.92
N ALA A 88 -21.23 -2.08 16.80
CA ALA A 88 -22.59 -1.88 17.29
C ALA A 88 -22.59 -0.84 18.42
N ILE A 89 -23.27 0.29 18.21
CA ILE A 89 -23.44 1.33 19.23
C ILE A 89 -24.66 0.99 20.07
N THR A 90 -24.44 0.48 21.30
CA THR A 90 -25.52 0.12 22.23
C THR A 90 -26.17 1.34 22.90
N SER A 91 -25.47 2.47 22.99
CA SER A 91 -25.96 3.72 23.57
C SER A 91 -25.23 4.93 22.95
N GLY A 92 -25.97 6.01 22.68
CA GLY A 92 -25.47 7.24 22.04
C GLY A 92 -25.96 7.44 20.60
N ILE A 93 -25.72 8.64 20.06
CA ILE A 93 -26.05 9.02 18.67
C ILE A 93 -24.77 9.17 17.87
N TYR A 94 -24.67 8.44 16.75
CA TYR A 94 -23.58 8.58 15.79
C TYR A 94 -23.85 9.70 14.78
N ASP A 95 -22.93 10.67 14.70
CA ASP A 95 -22.93 11.67 13.64
C ASP A 95 -22.02 11.19 12.48
N PRO A 96 -22.59 10.87 11.30
CA PRO A 96 -21.84 10.37 10.14
C PRO A 96 -20.96 11.43 9.48
N VAL A 97 -21.25 12.72 9.68
CA VAL A 97 -20.48 13.83 9.07
C VAL A 97 -19.25 14.13 9.92
N ALA A 98 -19.44 14.30 11.23
CA ALA A 98 -18.34 14.55 12.16
C ALA A 98 -17.55 13.28 12.51
N ARG A 99 -18.10 12.09 12.24
CA ARG A 99 -17.58 10.78 12.64
C ARG A 99 -17.32 10.71 14.15
N LYS A 100 -18.30 11.18 14.94
CA LYS A 100 -18.25 11.21 16.42
C LYS A 100 -19.49 10.54 17.01
N ILE A 101 -19.35 9.99 18.20
CA ILE A 101 -20.45 9.45 19.01
C ILE A 101 -20.69 10.41 20.17
N TYR A 102 -21.94 10.81 20.35
CA TYR A 102 -22.39 11.62 21.49
C TYR A 102 -23.20 10.74 22.44
N VAL A 103 -23.02 10.96 23.74
CA VAL A 103 -23.81 10.33 24.82
C VAL A 103 -24.99 11.22 25.18
#